data_AF-A0A158KMQ7-F1
#
_entry.id   AF-A0A158KMQ7-F1
#
_cell.length_a   1.000
_cell.length_b   1.000
_cell.length_c   1.000
_cell.angle_alpha   90.00
_cell.angle_beta   90.00
_cell.angle_gamma   90.00
#
_symmetry.space_group_name_H-M   'P 1'
#
loop_
_entity.id
_entity.type
_entity.pdbx_description
1 polymer ?
#
loop_
_entity_poly.entity_id
_entity_poly.type
_entity_poly.pdbx_seq_one_letter_code
_entity_poly.pdbx_strand_id
1 'polypeptide(L)'
;MVGLLYLKHAFNESDESVCERWAQDVYFQFFCGDDYFQPRMPCDPTNLARFRQALGEASVEKLLATTIAAAVQMKAVRPSEFERVIVDTTVGESDYLSD
;
A
#
# COMPACT_ATOMS: atom_id res chain seq x y z
N MET A 1 -1.10 -4.99 -8.54
CA MET A 1 -0.07 -5.32 -7.52
C MET A 1 0.61 -4.10 -6.91
N VAL A 2 1.10 -3.12 -7.70
CA VAL A 2 1.69 -1.88 -7.15
C VAL A 2 0.74 -1.13 -6.22
N GLY A 3 -0.54 -0.97 -6.63
CA GLY A 3 -1.56 -0.34 -5.77
C GLY A 3 -1.78 -1.07 -4.45
N LEU A 4 -1.77 -2.41 -4.46
CA LEU A 4 -1.87 -3.23 -3.25
C LEU A 4 -0.66 -3.04 -2.32
N LEU A 5 0.56 -2.97 -2.85
CA LEU A 5 1.75 -2.68 -2.03
C LEU A 5 1.67 -1.29 -1.38
N TYR A 6 1.14 -0.30 -2.11
CA TYR A 6 0.92 1.03 -1.56
C TYR A 6 -0.14 1.03 -0.46
N LEU A 7 -1.31 0.44 -0.72
CA LEU A 7 -2.40 0.33 0.26
C LEU A 7 -1.95 -0.43 1.51
N LYS A 8 -1.19 -1.52 1.32
CA LYS A 8 -0.58 -2.26 2.42
C LYS A 8 0.24 -1.34 3.32
N HIS A 9 1.13 -0.54 2.74
CA HIS A 9 1.99 0.36 3.49
C HIS A 9 1.22 1.53 4.12
N ALA A 10 0.28 2.13 3.37
CA ALA A 10 -0.51 3.28 3.82
C ALA A 10 -1.44 2.96 4.99
N PHE A 11 -1.97 1.73 5.05
CA PHE A 11 -2.89 1.28 6.10
C PHE A 11 -2.25 0.32 7.11
N ASN A 12 -0.93 0.07 7.01
CA ASN A 12 -0.19 -0.87 7.85
C ASN A 12 -0.81 -2.28 7.90
N GLU A 13 -1.24 -2.78 6.74
CA GLU A 13 -1.90 -4.08 6.59
C GLU A 13 -0.87 -5.21 6.35
N SER A 14 -1.27 -6.46 6.60
CA SER A 14 -0.49 -7.63 6.16
C SER A 14 -0.71 -7.93 4.67
N ASP A 15 0.03 -8.87 4.09
CA ASP A 15 -0.20 -9.28 2.69
C ASP A 15 -1.58 -9.95 2.52
N GLU A 16 -2.05 -10.65 3.55
CA GLU A 16 -3.34 -11.31 3.60
C GLU A 16 -4.46 -10.29 3.78
N SER A 17 -4.36 -9.44 4.80
CA SER A 17 -5.45 -8.50 5.14
C SER A 17 -5.66 -7.46 4.04
N VAL A 18 -4.60 -7.01 3.35
CA VAL A 18 -4.77 -6.10 2.20
C VAL A 18 -5.48 -6.76 1.02
N CYS A 19 -5.22 -8.04 0.76
CA CYS A 19 -5.87 -8.80 -0.32
C CYS A 19 -7.35 -9.08 0.00
N GLU A 20 -7.66 -9.41 1.25
CA GLU A 20 -9.03 -9.61 1.73
C GLU A 20 -9.82 -8.30 1.72
N ARG A 21 -9.24 -7.24 2.27
CA ARG A 21 -9.87 -5.90 2.28
C ARG A 21 -10.10 -5.38 0.88
N TRP A 22 -9.16 -5.60 -0.04
CA TRP A 22 -9.35 -5.25 -1.46
C TRP A 22 -10.58 -5.94 -2.05
N ALA A 23 -10.84 -7.20 -1.72
CA ALA A 23 -12.03 -7.92 -2.24
C ALA A 23 -13.36 -7.40 -1.68
N GLN A 24 -13.33 -6.66 -0.57
CA GLN A 24 -14.50 -6.16 0.15
C GLN A 24 -14.71 -4.64 -0.01
N ASP A 25 -13.66 -3.90 -0.36
CA ASP A 25 -13.66 -2.43 -0.38
C ASP A 25 -13.57 -1.88 -1.82
N VAL A 26 -14.66 -1.30 -2.30
CA VAL A 26 -14.75 -0.69 -3.64
C VAL A 26 -13.71 0.43 -3.84
N TYR A 27 -13.33 1.16 -2.78
CA TYR A 27 -12.32 2.21 -2.89
C TYR A 27 -10.93 1.64 -3.12
N PHE A 28 -10.61 0.49 -2.52
CA PHE A 28 -9.34 -0.21 -2.76
C PHE A 28 -9.27 -0.76 -4.18
N GLN A 29 -10.39 -1.26 -4.70
CA GLN A 29 -10.50 -1.73 -6.09
C GLN A 29 -10.35 -0.59 -7.08
N PHE A 30 -11.10 0.49 -6.88
CA PHE A 30 -11.01 1.70 -7.71
C PHE A 30 -9.60 2.30 -7.69
N PHE A 31 -8.96 2.39 -6.53
CA PHE A 31 -7.58 2.85 -6.42
C PHE A 31 -6.59 1.98 -7.22
N CYS A 32 -6.82 0.67 -7.25
CA CYS A 32 -6.04 -0.28 -8.04
C CYS A 32 -6.38 -0.24 -9.55
N GLY A 33 -7.35 0.56 -9.98
CA GLY A 33 -7.74 0.76 -11.37
C GLY A 33 -8.87 -0.13 -11.86
N ASP A 34 -9.62 -0.78 -10.96
CA ASP A 34 -10.80 -1.57 -11.36
C ASP A 34 -12.03 -0.68 -11.56
N ASP A 35 -12.69 -0.87 -12.70
CA ASP A 35 -13.93 -0.17 -13.06
C ASP A 35 -15.19 -0.80 -12.45
N TYR A 36 -15.11 -2.08 -12.07
CA TYR A 36 -16.25 -2.86 -11.57
C TYR A 36 -15.86 -3.65 -10.35
N PHE A 37 -16.79 -3.76 -9.40
CA PHE A 37 -16.58 -4.50 -8.17
C PHE A 37 -16.27 -5.98 -8.42
N GLN A 38 -15.18 -6.48 -7.81
CA GLN A 38 -14.72 -7.86 -7.82
C GLN A 38 -14.72 -8.42 -6.39
N PRO A 39 -15.62 -9.37 -6.04
CA PRO A 39 -15.70 -9.92 -4.69
C PRO A 39 -14.61 -10.95 -4.36
N ARG A 40 -13.71 -11.23 -5.30
CA ARG A 40 -12.64 -12.23 -5.17
C ARG A 40 -11.33 -11.53 -4.89
N MET A 41 -10.43 -12.20 -4.18
CA MET A 41 -9.07 -11.68 -3.98
C MET A 41 -8.37 -11.41 -5.33
N PRO A 42 -7.56 -10.36 -5.41
CA PRO A 42 -6.90 -9.97 -6.66
C PRO A 42 -5.75 -10.94 -7.01
N CYS A 43 -5.12 -11.53 -5.99
CA CYS A 43 -4.04 -12.51 -6.11
C CYS A 43 -3.86 -13.28 -4.79
N ASP A 44 -3.07 -14.34 -4.82
CA ASP A 44 -2.57 -14.99 -3.60
C ASP A 44 -1.68 -14.00 -2.80
N PRO A 45 -1.87 -13.85 -1.47
CA PRO A 45 -1.07 -12.96 -0.62
C PRO A 45 0.44 -13.15 -0.76
N THR A 46 0.91 -14.39 -0.94
CA THR A 46 2.35 -14.70 -1.07
C THR A 46 2.97 -14.05 -2.31
N ASN A 47 2.15 -13.72 -3.32
CA ASN A 47 2.62 -13.03 -4.51
C ASN A 47 3.06 -11.60 -4.19
N LEU A 48 2.50 -10.92 -3.18
CA LEU A 48 2.93 -9.58 -2.80
C LEU A 48 4.37 -9.58 -2.26
N ALA A 49 4.69 -10.53 -1.38
CA ALA A 49 6.04 -10.72 -0.87
C ALA A 49 7.03 -11.04 -2.00
N ARG A 50 6.65 -11.95 -2.91
CA ARG A 50 7.48 -12.31 -4.08
C ARG A 50 7.66 -11.14 -5.04
N PHE A 51 6.59 -10.39 -5.30
CA PHE A 51 6.63 -9.22 -6.19
C PHE A 51 7.52 -8.11 -5.62
N ARG A 52 7.47 -7.86 -4.30
CA ARG A 52 8.38 -6.95 -3.62
C ARG A 52 9.84 -7.39 -3.75
N GLN A 53 10.12 -8.68 -3.56
CA GLN A 53 11.48 -9.22 -3.73
C GLN A 53 11.96 -9.09 -5.18
N ALA A 54 11.09 -9.34 -6.16
CA ALA A 54 11.41 -9.23 -7.58
C ALA A 54 11.65 -7.78 -8.03
N LEU A 55 10.98 -6.80 -7.40
CA LEU A 55 11.21 -5.38 -7.67
C LEU A 55 12.62 -4.93 -7.22
N GLY A 56 13.10 -5.42 -6.08
CA GLY A 56 14.34 -4.94 -5.47
C GLY A 56 14.22 -3.51 -4.93
N GLU A 57 15.13 -3.12 -4.03
CA GLU A 57 15.05 -1.85 -3.28
C GLU A 57 14.99 -0.61 -4.19
N ALA A 58 15.84 -0.55 -5.23
CA ALA A 58 15.88 0.57 -6.17
C ALA A 58 14.55 0.78 -6.92
N SER A 59 13.80 -0.29 -7.20
CA SER A 59 12.51 -0.18 -7.88
C SER A 59 11.39 0.22 -6.93
N VAL A 60 11.48 -0.13 -5.64
CA VAL A 60 10.52 0.29 -4.61
C VAL A 60 10.63 1.80 -4.36
N GLU A 61 11.83 2.35 -4.30
CA GLU A 61 12.05 3.79 -4.19
C GLU A 61 11.46 4.53 -5.41
N LYS A 62 11.72 4.01 -6.62
CA LYS A 62 11.15 4.56 -7.86
C LYS A 62 9.62 4.49 -7.87
N LEU A 63 9.04 3.44 -7.30
CA LEU A 63 7.59 3.26 -7.18
C LEU A 63 7.00 4.31 -6.23
N LEU A 64 7.63 4.57 -5.08
CA LEU A 64 7.23 5.66 -4.18
C LEU A 64 7.31 7.03 -4.88
N ALA A 65 8.43 7.32 -5.55
CA ALA A 65 8.61 8.57 -6.28
C ALA A 65 7.54 8.76 -7.37
N THR A 66 7.18 7.69 -8.08
CA THR A 66 6.14 7.70 -9.12
C THR A 66 4.76 7.95 -8.52
N THR A 67 4.43 7.33 -7.38
CA THR A 67 3.16 7.57 -6.68
C THR A 67 3.03 9.02 -6.22
N ILE A 68 4.10 9.60 -5.69
CA ILE A 68 4.13 11.03 -5.30
C ILE A 68 3.92 11.92 -6.52
N ALA A 69 4.64 11.65 -7.63
CA ALA A 69 4.51 12.43 -8.85
C ALA A 69 3.09 12.36 -9.44
N ALA A 70 2.45 11.18 -9.40
CA ALA A 70 1.07 11.01 -9.83
C ALA A 70 0.09 11.80 -8.94
N ALA A 71 0.27 11.74 -7.61
CA ALA A 71 -0.57 12.48 -6.67
C ALA A 71 -0.50 14.01 -6.88
N VAL A 72 0.68 14.54 -7.21
CA VAL A 72 0.86 15.96 -7.58
C VAL A 72 0.13 16.29 -8.88
N GLN A 73 0.27 15.45 -9.92
CA GLN A 73 -0.41 15.67 -11.21
C GLN A 73 -1.93 15.64 -11.07
N MET A 74 -2.45 14.74 -10.23
CA MET A 74 -3.87 14.64 -9.91
C MET A 74 -4.37 15.77 -9.00
N LYS A 75 -3.48 16.67 -8.55
CA LYS A 75 -3.76 17.72 -7.55
C LYS A 75 -4.34 17.16 -6.23
N ALA A 76 -4.05 15.89 -5.94
CA ALA A 76 -4.42 15.24 -4.69
C ALA A 76 -3.56 15.71 -3.52
N VAL A 77 -2.33 16.19 -3.81
CA VAL A 77 -1.39 16.75 -2.85
C VAL A 77 -0.88 18.09 -3.37
N ARG A 78 -0.84 19.11 -2.51
CA ARG A 78 -0.27 20.42 -2.85
C ARG A 78 1.25 20.40 -2.64
N PRO A 79 2.03 21.12 -3.45
CA PRO A 79 3.47 21.22 -3.25
C PRO A 79 3.91 21.66 -1.84
N SER A 80 3.11 22.50 -1.18
CA SER A 80 3.35 22.95 0.21
C SER A 80 3.25 21.83 1.24
N GLU A 81 2.59 20.72 0.94
CA GLU A 81 2.45 19.58 1.85
C GLU A 81 3.72 18.73 1.92
N PHE A 82 4.66 18.88 0.97
CA PHE A 82 5.98 18.24 1.05
C PHE A 82 6.95 18.94 2.01
N GLU A 83 6.61 20.13 2.53
CA GLU A 83 7.46 20.86 3.48
C GLU A 83 7.53 20.17 4.86
N ARG A 84 6.61 19.25 5.14
CA ARG A 84 6.60 18.46 6.39
C ARG A 84 6.39 16.99 6.07
N VAL A 85 7.34 16.16 6.48
CA VAL A 85 7.23 14.70 6.43
C VAL A 85 7.03 14.20 7.85
N ILE A 86 5.91 13.52 8.10
CA ILE A 86 5.66 12.84 9.36
C ILE A 86 6.15 11.40 9.19
N VAL A 87 7.20 11.03 9.91
CA VAL A 87 7.67 9.64 9.98
C VAL A 87 7.09 9.04 11.25
N ASP A 88 6.07 8.19 11.10
CA ASP A 88 5.50 7.45 12.23
C ASP A 88 6.38 6.22 12.50
N THR A 89 7.17 6.28 13.57
CA THR A 89 7.95 5.15 14.09
C THR A 89 7.33 4.65 15.39
N THR A 90 6.05 4.29 15.38
CA THR A 90 5.46 3.57 16.51
C THR A 90 5.79 2.08 16.40
N VAL A 91 6.86 1.66 17.08
CA VAL A 91 7.03 0.25 17.45
C VAL A 91 6.08 0.02 18.62
N GLY A 92 4.95 -0.63 18.36
CA GLY A 92 4.14 -1.19 19.45
C GLY A 92 4.95 -2.29 20.12
N GLU A 93 5.31 -2.11 21.39
CA GLU A 93 5.83 -3.19 22.21
C GLU A 93 4.78 -4.31 22.21
N SER A 94 5.15 -5.48 21.67
CA SER A 94 4.35 -6.68 21.87
C SER A 94 4.59 -7.09 23.32
N ASP A 95 3.63 -6.78 24.19
CA ASP A 95 3.55 -7.38 25.52
C ASP A 95 3.49 -8.90 25.35
N TYR A 96 4.65 -9.54 25.49
CA TYR A 96 4.72 -10.96 25.79
C TYR A 96 4.19 -11.11 27.21
N LEU A 97 2.86 -11.24 27.31
CA LEU A 97 2.22 -11.74 28.51
C LEU A 97 2.76 -13.15 28.77
N SER A 98 3.61 -13.19 29.80
CA SER A 98 3.90 -14.33 30.64
C SER A 98 2.64 -15.14 30.96
N ASP A 99 2.62 -16.41 30.54
CA ASP A 99 2.53 -17.57 31.43
C ASP A 99 2.91 -18.86 30.68
#